data_AF-A0A445KN46-F1
#
_entry.id   AF-A0A445KN46-F1
#
_cell.length_a   1.000
_cell.length_b   1.000
_cell.length_c   1.000
_cell.angle_alpha   90.00
_cell.angle_beta   90.00
_cell.angle_gamma   90.00
#
_symmetry.space_group_name_H-M   'P 1'
#
loop_
_entity.id
_entity.type
_entity.pdbx_description
1 polymer ?
#
loop_
_entity_poly.entity_id
_entity_poly.type
_entity_poly.pdbx_seq_one_letter_code
_entity_poly.pdbx_strand_id
1 'polypeptide(L)'
;MIRSFGLLVDHVLDALIVDSEGRVLNRTTMGEDLFWAIRGGGGASFGVIVSWKIMLVPVLQTIRAKFHVLFLGNAQELLYVMNQSSPQLGLVAEQCIQIGSNRCCFRITIQYMEDDDETRKACFHFNPYGGKMGEISEFETPFPHRAGNIYEIQYSVSWNEEGEDVANQYLSSYLNCRDVDIGVDGPGNATYAQASVWGRKYFNRNFDSLVQVKTKVDPSNFFRYEQSIASLASVHSI
;
A
#
# COMPACT_ATOMS: atom_id res chain seq x y z
N MET A 1 7.00 13.44 0.51
CA MET A 1 8.42 13.20 0.23
C MET A 1 8.64 12.16 -0.86
N ILE A 2 7.68 11.27 -1.14
CA ILE A 2 7.81 10.22 -2.18
C ILE A 2 8.18 10.76 -3.56
N ARG A 3 7.67 11.93 -3.96
CA ARG A 3 8.01 12.55 -5.26
C ARG A 3 9.44 13.12 -5.32
N SER A 4 10.10 13.29 -4.18
CA SER A 4 11.48 13.81 -4.11
C SER A 4 12.50 12.69 -3.95
N PHE A 5 12.17 11.67 -3.16
CA PHE A 5 13.11 10.63 -2.77
C PHE A 5 12.66 9.21 -3.14
N GLY A 6 11.37 8.96 -3.40
CA GLY A 6 10.82 7.62 -3.53
C GLY A 6 10.29 7.07 -2.20
N LEU A 7 10.05 5.78 -2.15
CA LEU A 7 9.58 5.05 -0.97
C LEU A 7 10.73 4.73 -0.02
N LEU A 8 10.43 4.41 1.24
CA LEU A 8 11.44 3.99 2.20
C LEU A 8 12.26 2.78 1.70
N VAL A 9 11.59 1.84 1.03
CA VAL A 9 12.21 0.62 0.47
C VAL A 9 13.24 0.91 -0.63
N ASP A 10 13.19 2.09 -1.24
CA ASP A 10 14.17 2.54 -2.25
C ASP A 10 15.49 3.01 -1.59
N HIS A 11 15.50 3.21 -0.26
CA HIS A 11 16.66 3.71 0.51
C HIS A 11 17.22 2.68 1.49
N VAL A 12 16.85 1.41 1.36
CA VAL A 12 17.40 0.35 2.20
C VAL A 12 18.75 -0.11 1.65
N LEU A 13 19.78 -0.13 2.50
CA LEU A 13 21.13 -0.58 2.17
C LEU A 13 21.37 -2.05 2.57
N ASP A 14 20.80 -2.47 3.69
CA ASP A 14 20.94 -3.82 4.28
C ASP A 14 19.75 -4.12 5.21
N ALA A 15 19.57 -5.38 5.58
CA ALA A 15 18.54 -5.84 6.50
C ALA A 15 19.01 -7.07 7.25
N LEU A 16 18.52 -7.28 8.47
CA LEU A 16 18.63 -8.57 9.16
C LEU A 16 17.28 -9.25 9.17
N ILE A 17 17.23 -10.51 8.72
CA ILE A 17 16.01 -11.32 8.67
C ILE A 17 16.26 -12.70 9.28
N VAL A 18 15.26 -13.26 9.96
CA VAL A 18 15.25 -14.65 10.41
C VAL A 18 14.44 -15.49 9.42
N ASP A 19 15.05 -16.53 8.88
CA ASP A 19 14.39 -17.48 7.95
C ASP A 19 13.63 -18.60 8.69
N SER A 20 13.06 -19.55 7.94
CA SER A 20 12.23 -20.64 8.48
C SER A 20 13.04 -21.68 9.25
N GLU A 21 14.37 -21.66 9.10
CA GLU A 21 15.32 -22.49 9.84
C GLU A 21 15.88 -21.76 11.08
N GLY A 22 15.43 -20.53 11.35
CA GLY A 22 15.86 -19.73 12.50
C GLY A 22 17.23 -19.07 12.33
N ARG A 23 17.79 -19.02 11.12
CA ARG A 23 19.09 -18.39 10.85
C ARG A 23 18.91 -16.88 10.67
N VAL A 24 19.83 -16.10 11.23
CA VAL A 24 19.88 -14.65 11.01
C VAL A 24 20.72 -14.36 9.77
N LEU A 25 20.07 -13.77 8.76
CA LEU A 25 20.70 -13.44 7.49
C LEU A 25 20.81 -11.92 7.32
N ASN A 26 21.99 -11.44 6.93
CA ASN A 26 22.20 -10.11 6.35
C ASN A 26 22.07 -10.13 4.82
N ARG A 27 22.16 -8.97 4.14
CA ARG A 27 22.06 -8.86 2.68
C ARG A 27 22.99 -9.83 1.93
N THR A 28 24.23 -9.95 2.39
CA THR A 28 25.23 -10.82 1.75
C THR A 28 24.84 -12.29 1.86
N THR A 29 24.37 -12.71 3.04
CA THR A 29 24.00 -14.10 3.30
C THR A 29 22.61 -14.48 2.77
N MET A 30 21.67 -13.53 2.68
CA MET A 30 20.33 -13.77 2.15
C MET A 30 20.29 -13.77 0.61
N GLY A 31 21.25 -13.07 -0.02
CA GLY A 31 21.32 -12.88 -1.46
C GLY A 31 20.38 -11.77 -1.97
N GLU A 32 20.65 -11.30 -3.19
CA GLU A 32 19.93 -10.15 -3.77
C GLU A 32 18.45 -10.46 -4.07
N ASP A 33 18.12 -11.72 -4.37
CA ASP A 33 16.73 -12.15 -4.62
C ASP A 33 15.84 -11.91 -3.39
N LEU A 34 16.27 -12.40 -2.23
CA LEU A 34 15.54 -12.23 -0.97
C LEU A 34 15.59 -10.78 -0.49
N PHE A 35 16.75 -10.12 -0.65
CA PHE A 35 16.88 -8.71 -0.32
C PHE A 35 15.95 -7.82 -1.17
N TRP A 36 15.76 -8.14 -2.45
CA TRP A 36 14.77 -7.49 -3.30
C TRP A 36 13.35 -7.76 -2.81
N ALA A 37 13.00 -9.01 -2.51
CA ALA A 37 11.65 -9.40 -2.10
C ALA A 37 11.18 -8.70 -0.81
N ILE A 38 12.05 -8.55 0.18
CA ILE A 38 11.69 -7.89 1.45
C ILE A 38 11.50 -6.39 1.32
N ARG A 39 12.03 -5.75 0.25
CA ARG A 39 11.92 -4.31 -0.03
C ARG A 39 10.63 -3.95 -0.77
N GLY A 40 9.51 -4.55 -0.36
CA GLY A 40 8.18 -4.19 -0.87
C GLY A 40 7.23 -5.35 -1.09
N GLY A 41 7.69 -6.61 -1.03
CA GLY A 41 6.87 -7.80 -1.29
C GLY A 41 6.09 -8.34 -0.09
N GLY A 42 6.06 -7.59 1.03
CA GLY A 42 5.45 -8.02 2.28
C GLY A 42 6.36 -8.97 3.07
N GLY A 43 7.19 -8.42 3.97
CA GLY A 43 8.22 -9.16 4.69
C GLY A 43 7.73 -10.40 5.45
N ALA A 44 6.48 -10.37 5.95
CA ALA A 44 5.84 -11.49 6.62
C ALA A 44 5.67 -12.75 5.75
N SER A 45 5.78 -12.64 4.42
CA SER A 45 5.80 -13.79 3.51
C SER A 45 7.17 -14.48 3.42
N PHE A 46 8.25 -13.85 3.89
CA PHE A 46 9.62 -14.33 3.65
C PHE A 46 10.41 -14.60 4.93
N GLY A 47 10.01 -14.01 6.05
CA GLY A 47 10.64 -14.24 7.35
C GLY A 47 10.34 -13.14 8.36
N VAL A 48 11.09 -13.15 9.46
CA VAL A 48 10.96 -12.13 10.51
C VAL A 48 12.10 -11.13 10.37
N ILE A 49 11.78 -9.93 9.90
CA ILE A 49 12.77 -8.86 9.75
C ILE A 49 13.07 -8.26 11.13
N VAL A 50 14.33 -8.29 11.52
CA VAL A 50 14.83 -7.84 12.83
C VAL A 50 15.31 -6.39 12.77
N SER A 51 15.93 -5.99 11.66
CA SER A 51 16.43 -4.62 11.52
C SER A 51 16.61 -4.21 10.07
N TRP A 52 16.66 -2.90 9.84
CA TRP A 52 16.93 -2.28 8.55
C TRP A 52 18.10 -1.30 8.68
N LYS A 53 19.02 -1.35 7.71
CA LYS A 53 20.03 -0.32 7.51
C LYS A 53 19.55 0.60 6.41
N ILE A 54 19.21 1.83 6.78
CA ILE A 54 18.58 2.80 5.88
C ILE A 54 19.59 3.90 5.53
N MET A 55 19.57 4.31 4.26
CA MET A 55 20.28 5.49 3.77
C MET A 55 19.49 6.73 4.16
N LEU A 56 20.12 7.62 4.94
CA LEU A 56 19.53 8.91 5.25
C LEU A 56 19.63 9.84 4.05
N VAL A 57 18.55 10.55 3.78
CA VAL A 57 18.51 11.58 2.74
C VAL A 57 18.65 12.97 3.35
N PRO A 58 19.46 13.87 2.77
CA PRO A 58 19.58 15.22 3.26
C PRO A 58 18.28 15.98 3.01
N VAL A 59 17.72 16.55 4.07
CA VAL A 59 16.55 17.43 3.99
C VAL A 59 17.05 18.85 4.25
N LEU A 60 17.16 19.66 3.20
CA LEU A 60 17.29 21.11 3.37
C LEU A 60 16.05 21.61 4.13
N GLN A 61 16.18 22.59 5.03
CA GLN A 61 15.07 23.12 5.84
C GLN A 61 13.79 23.27 4.99
N THR A 62 12.90 22.28 5.11
CA THR A 62 11.71 22.23 4.28
C THR A 62 10.59 22.82 5.11
N ILE A 63 10.04 23.96 4.69
CA ILE A 63 8.82 24.50 5.29
C ILE A 63 7.68 23.55 4.87
N ARG A 64 7.16 22.76 5.82
CA ARG A 64 5.96 21.96 5.61
C ARG A 64 4.76 22.89 5.66
N ALA A 65 4.30 23.34 4.49
CA ALA A 65 3.03 24.05 4.39
C ALA A 65 1.91 23.02 4.18
N LYS A 66 0.92 23.02 5.09
CA LYS A 66 -0.30 22.23 4.97
C LYS A 66 -1.42 23.17 4.54
N PHE A 67 -1.95 22.96 3.35
CA PHE A 67 -3.12 23.68 2.86
C PHE A 67 -4.32 22.77 3.06
N HIS A 68 -5.24 23.20 3.91
CA HIS A 68 -6.56 22.59 3.98
C HIS A 68 -7.36 23.15 2.81
N VAL A 69 -7.33 22.43 1.70
CA VAL A 69 -8.21 22.72 0.58
C VAL A 69 -9.51 22.00 0.82
N LEU A 70 -10.53 22.76 1.12
CA LEU A 70 -11.90 22.28 1.26
C LEU A 70 -12.46 22.57 -0.21
N PHE A 71 -13.55 21.96 -0.76
CA PHE A 71 -14.36 22.40 -1.96
C PHE A 71 -15.85 22.95 -1.72
N LEU A 72 -16.28 24.25 -1.83
CA LEU A 72 -17.55 24.87 -1.23
C LEU A 72 -18.68 24.82 -2.27
N GLY A 73 -18.42 24.25 -3.44
CA GLY A 73 -19.50 23.89 -4.34
C GLY A 73 -20.37 22.83 -3.68
N ASN A 74 -21.63 22.76 -4.08
CA ASN A 74 -22.44 21.60 -3.72
C ASN A 74 -21.80 20.35 -4.34
N ALA A 75 -22.09 19.18 -3.79
CA ALA A 75 -21.32 18.04 -4.24
C ALA A 75 -21.68 17.57 -5.66
N GLN A 76 -22.80 18.00 -6.29
CA GLN A 76 -23.03 17.79 -7.75
C GLN A 76 -21.95 18.48 -8.59
N GLU A 77 -21.49 19.66 -8.16
CA GLU A 77 -20.41 20.37 -8.82
C GLU A 77 -19.04 19.72 -8.57
N LEU A 78 -18.79 19.15 -7.38
CA LEU A 78 -17.58 18.34 -7.18
C LEU A 78 -17.61 17.14 -8.13
N LEU A 79 -18.75 16.46 -8.25
CA LEU A 79 -18.88 15.33 -9.17
C LEU A 79 -18.60 15.71 -10.59
N TYR A 80 -19.14 16.83 -11.06
CA TYR A 80 -18.93 17.29 -12.41
C TYR A 80 -17.45 17.57 -12.69
N VAL A 81 -16.76 18.27 -11.78
CA VAL A 81 -15.33 18.57 -11.89
C VAL A 81 -14.48 17.31 -11.77
N MET A 82 -14.80 16.42 -10.84
CA MET A 82 -14.12 15.13 -10.67
C MET A 82 -14.37 14.19 -11.84
N ASN A 83 -15.54 14.23 -12.46
CA ASN A 83 -15.88 13.40 -13.62
C ASN A 83 -15.23 13.95 -14.91
N GLN A 84 -15.04 15.26 -15.03
CA GLN A 84 -14.25 15.87 -16.12
C GLN A 84 -12.73 15.61 -15.95
N SER A 85 -12.23 15.63 -14.72
CA SER A 85 -10.80 15.51 -14.41
C SER A 85 -10.33 14.07 -14.19
N SER A 86 -11.22 13.19 -13.72
CA SER A 86 -10.97 11.80 -13.29
C SER A 86 -12.26 10.96 -13.33
N PRO A 87 -12.83 10.70 -14.51
CA PRO A 87 -14.15 10.07 -14.72
C PRO A 87 -14.33 8.66 -14.13
N GLN A 88 -13.23 7.98 -13.78
CA GLN A 88 -13.24 6.61 -13.27
C GLN A 88 -13.69 6.50 -11.80
N LEU A 89 -13.90 7.63 -11.11
CA LEU A 89 -14.01 7.69 -9.65
C LEU A 89 -15.42 7.60 -9.06
N GLY A 90 -16.49 7.77 -9.85
CA GLY A 90 -17.87 7.45 -9.46
C GLY A 90 -18.42 8.11 -8.18
N LEU A 91 -17.94 9.30 -7.78
CA LEU A 91 -18.41 10.01 -6.59
C LEU A 91 -19.90 10.42 -6.72
N VAL A 92 -20.60 10.65 -5.59
CA VAL A 92 -21.96 11.25 -5.54
C VAL A 92 -22.05 12.57 -4.75
N ALA A 93 -23.12 13.32 -5.03
CA ALA A 93 -23.21 14.76 -4.96
C ALA A 93 -23.51 15.36 -3.58
N GLU A 94 -23.27 14.60 -2.53
CA GLU A 94 -23.59 14.98 -1.16
C GLU A 94 -22.34 15.22 -0.30
N GLN A 95 -21.13 15.02 -0.82
CA GLN A 95 -19.93 14.76 0.00
C GLN A 95 -18.83 15.87 0.12
N CYS A 96 -19.05 17.19 -0.07
CA CYS A 96 -17.92 18.17 -0.31
C CYS A 96 -18.11 19.66 0.17
N ILE A 97 -17.11 20.35 0.83
CA ILE A 97 -17.12 21.81 1.27
C ILE A 97 -15.70 22.55 1.20
N GLN A 98 -15.49 23.91 0.83
CA GLN A 98 -14.27 24.77 0.30
C GLN A 98 -13.28 25.43 1.24
N ILE A 99 -11.97 25.51 0.88
CA ILE A 99 -10.96 26.56 1.20
C ILE A 99 -9.73 26.46 0.25
N GLY A 100 -8.97 27.56 0.00
CA GLY A 100 -7.97 27.76 -1.07
C GLY A 100 -6.45 27.64 -0.77
N SER A 101 -5.63 28.46 -1.47
CA SER A 101 -4.43 28.07 -2.25
C SER A 101 -3.02 28.47 -1.74
N ASN A 102 -2.00 27.62 -1.99
CA ASN A 102 -0.78 27.88 -2.79
C ASN A 102 0.19 26.68 -2.79
N ARG A 103 1.17 26.67 -3.71
CA ARG A 103 1.98 25.49 -4.11
C ARG A 103 2.80 24.84 -2.99
N CYS A 104 2.67 23.51 -2.84
CA CYS A 104 3.54 22.64 -2.06
C CYS A 104 3.40 21.19 -2.55
N CYS A 105 4.06 20.20 -1.92
CA CYS A 105 3.65 18.80 -2.09
C CYS A 105 2.19 18.68 -1.64
N PHE A 106 1.27 18.70 -2.60
CA PHE A 106 -0.16 18.69 -2.30
C PHE A 106 -0.54 17.29 -1.86
N ARG A 107 -1.02 17.16 -0.62
CA ARG A 107 -1.93 16.08 -0.26
C ARG A 107 -3.30 16.71 -0.18
N ILE A 108 -4.18 16.40 -1.12
CA ILE A 108 -5.56 16.86 -1.05
C ILE A 108 -6.28 15.87 -0.13
N THR A 109 -6.72 16.36 1.03
CA THR A 109 -7.59 15.61 1.92
C THR A 109 -8.99 16.18 1.76
N ILE A 110 -9.90 15.42 1.16
CA ILE A 110 -11.33 15.75 1.13
C ILE A 110 -11.96 15.05 2.32
N GLN A 111 -12.50 15.80 3.26
CA GLN A 111 -13.16 15.26 4.45
C GLN A 111 -14.66 15.48 4.33
N TYR A 112 -15.41 14.40 4.51
CA TYR A 112 -16.86 14.39 4.66
C TYR A 112 -17.21 14.16 6.13
N MET A 113 -18.06 15.03 6.67
CA MET A 113 -18.68 14.89 7.99
C MET A 113 -20.14 14.52 7.71
N GLU A 114 -20.56 13.36 8.21
CA GLU A 114 -21.94 12.92 8.10
C GLU A 114 -22.65 13.39 9.38
N ASP A 115 -23.55 14.36 9.23
CA ASP A 115 -24.19 15.14 10.30
C ASP A 115 -23.25 16.00 11.16
N ASP A 116 -23.83 16.94 11.91
CA ASP A 116 -23.17 17.91 12.82
C ASP A 116 -22.44 17.24 14.01
N ASP A 117 -22.15 15.94 13.89
CA ASP A 117 -21.59 15.08 14.90
C ASP A 117 -20.10 14.81 14.60
N GLU A 118 -19.23 15.38 15.43
CA GLU A 118 -17.76 15.23 15.37
C GLU A 118 -17.26 13.77 15.51
N THR A 119 -18.19 12.83 15.72
CA THR A 119 -17.95 11.42 16.03
C THR A 119 -17.52 10.60 14.82
N ARG A 120 -17.85 11.01 13.58
CA ARG A 120 -17.63 10.21 12.36
C ARG A 120 -17.08 11.05 11.21
N LYS A 121 -15.96 10.61 10.64
CA LYS A 121 -15.23 11.34 9.58
C LYS A 121 -14.80 10.39 8.48
N ALA A 122 -15.28 10.60 7.27
CA ALA A 122 -14.76 9.94 6.07
C ALA A 122 -13.78 10.89 5.36
N CYS A 123 -12.62 10.39 4.97
CA CYS A 123 -11.56 11.16 4.33
C CYS A 123 -11.03 10.45 3.09
N PHE A 124 -10.97 11.18 1.98
CA PHE A 124 -10.25 10.79 0.77
C PHE A 124 -8.90 11.50 0.74
N HIS A 125 -7.82 10.73 0.64
CA HIS A 125 -6.47 11.26 0.47
C HIS A 125 -5.99 11.03 -0.95
N PHE A 126 -5.73 12.11 -1.68
CA PHE A 126 -5.08 12.06 -2.97
C PHE A 126 -3.59 12.36 -2.77
N ASN A 127 -2.76 11.33 -2.98
CA ASN A 127 -1.31 11.42 -2.88
C ASN A 127 -0.72 11.47 -4.30
N PRO A 128 -0.19 12.61 -4.77
CA PRO A 128 0.33 12.72 -6.12
C PRO A 128 1.59 11.87 -6.30
N TYR A 129 1.65 11.18 -7.43
CA TYR A 129 2.80 10.41 -7.90
C TYR A 129 3.64 11.27 -8.87
N GLY A 130 4.53 10.64 -9.63
CA GLY A 130 5.52 11.31 -10.47
C GLY A 130 6.72 11.86 -9.69
N GLY A 131 7.48 12.74 -10.32
CA GLY A 131 8.82 13.10 -9.82
C GLY A 131 9.67 11.84 -9.69
N LYS A 132 10.32 11.65 -8.53
CA LYS A 132 11.17 10.48 -8.26
C LYS A 132 10.43 9.14 -8.43
N MET A 133 9.13 9.07 -8.10
CA MET A 133 8.33 7.85 -8.31
C MET A 133 8.17 7.46 -9.77
N GLY A 134 8.29 8.41 -10.70
CA GLY A 134 8.24 8.14 -12.14
C GLY A 134 9.60 7.83 -12.77
N GLU A 135 10.70 8.08 -12.06
CA GLU A 135 12.07 7.78 -12.52
C GLU A 135 12.50 6.35 -12.14
N ILE A 136 11.98 5.82 -11.04
CA ILE A 136 12.32 4.49 -10.54
C ILE A 136 11.62 3.43 -11.38
N SER A 137 12.36 2.42 -11.82
CA SER A 137 11.81 1.28 -12.58
C SER A 137 10.77 0.53 -11.75
N GLU A 138 9.69 0.06 -12.38
CA GLU A 138 8.69 -0.80 -11.72
C GLU A 138 9.27 -2.14 -11.24
N PHE A 139 10.45 -2.53 -11.74
CA PHE A 139 11.15 -3.77 -11.36
C PHE A 139 12.22 -3.57 -10.28
N GLU A 140 12.55 -2.32 -9.92
CA GLU A 140 13.62 -1.99 -8.97
C GLU A 140 13.34 -2.58 -7.57
N THR A 141 12.06 -2.65 -7.23
CA THR A 141 11.50 -3.23 -6.00
C THR A 141 10.23 -3.99 -6.36
N PRO A 142 9.73 -4.87 -5.48
CA PRO A 142 8.44 -5.51 -5.69
C PRO A 142 7.28 -4.54 -5.89
N PHE A 143 7.36 -3.33 -5.33
CA PHE A 143 6.34 -2.27 -5.50
C PHE A 143 6.35 -1.71 -6.95
N PRO A 144 5.32 -1.99 -7.76
CA PRO A 144 5.37 -1.76 -9.20
C PRO A 144 4.79 -0.41 -9.63
N HIS A 145 4.04 0.29 -8.76
CA HIS A 145 3.28 1.48 -9.14
C HIS A 145 4.21 2.69 -9.28
N ARG A 146 4.90 2.79 -10.41
CA ARG A 146 5.89 3.82 -10.72
C ARG A 146 5.40 4.73 -11.86
N ALA A 147 6.17 4.87 -12.93
CA ALA A 147 5.80 5.64 -14.12
C ALA A 147 4.39 5.28 -14.64
N GLY A 148 3.64 6.30 -15.06
CA GLY A 148 2.26 6.17 -15.54
C GLY A 148 1.19 6.32 -14.46
N ASN A 149 1.52 6.18 -13.17
CA ASN A 149 0.59 6.44 -12.07
C ASN A 149 0.57 7.94 -11.73
N ILE A 150 -0.61 8.55 -11.72
CA ILE A 150 -0.78 10.00 -11.54
C ILE A 150 -0.95 10.35 -10.05
N TYR A 151 -1.73 9.56 -9.32
CA TYR A 151 -1.98 9.68 -7.89
C TYR A 151 -2.34 8.31 -7.28
N GLU A 152 -2.16 8.18 -5.98
CA GLU A 152 -2.78 7.14 -5.16
C GLU A 152 -3.94 7.75 -4.36
N ILE A 153 -5.03 7.01 -4.24
CA ILE A 153 -6.22 7.42 -3.50
C ILE A 153 -6.40 6.47 -2.33
N GLN A 154 -6.36 7.02 -1.12
CA GLN A 154 -6.70 6.29 0.08
C GLN A 154 -8.05 6.76 0.61
N TYR A 155 -8.92 5.80 0.90
CA TYR A 155 -10.19 6.02 1.57
C TYR A 155 -9.98 5.67 3.04
N SER A 156 -10.35 6.57 3.94
CA SER A 156 -10.22 6.32 5.38
C SER A 156 -11.48 6.78 6.09
N VAL A 157 -11.96 5.97 7.02
CA VAL A 157 -13.08 6.32 7.89
C VAL A 157 -12.55 6.26 9.32
N SER A 158 -12.82 7.29 10.11
CA SER A 158 -12.49 7.34 11.53
C SER A 158 -13.76 7.60 12.33
N TRP A 159 -13.88 6.89 13.45
CA TRP A 159 -15.00 6.99 14.38
C TRP A 159 -14.46 7.02 15.82
N ASN A 160 -15.22 7.62 16.74
CA ASN A 160 -14.86 7.72 18.16
C ASN A 160 -15.59 6.70 19.06
N GLU A 161 -16.51 5.93 18.49
CA GLU A 161 -17.30 4.93 19.21
C GLU A 161 -16.49 3.66 19.48
N GLU A 162 -16.46 3.21 20.73
CA GLU A 162 -15.84 1.94 21.12
C GLU A 162 -16.84 0.78 21.01
N GLY A 163 -16.41 -0.36 20.46
CA GLY A 163 -17.22 -1.58 20.37
C GLY A 163 -16.84 -2.46 19.16
N GLU A 164 -16.77 -3.77 19.37
CA GLU A 164 -16.42 -4.73 18.31
C GLU A 164 -17.50 -4.80 17.21
N ASP A 165 -18.77 -4.66 17.59
CA ASP A 165 -19.90 -4.62 16.65
C ASP A 165 -19.86 -3.38 15.74
N VAL A 166 -19.47 -2.24 16.33
CA VAL A 166 -19.30 -0.95 15.65
C VAL A 166 -18.14 -1.04 14.65
N ALA A 167 -17.01 -1.61 15.08
CA ALA A 167 -15.87 -1.86 14.21
C ALA A 167 -16.24 -2.82 13.06
N ASN A 168 -16.92 -3.94 13.31
CA ASN A 168 -17.32 -4.90 12.28
C ASN A 168 -18.35 -4.34 11.29
N GLN A 169 -19.30 -3.53 11.77
CA GLN A 169 -20.27 -2.82 10.93
C GLN A 169 -19.59 -1.76 10.05
N TYR A 170 -18.58 -1.06 10.55
CA TYR A 170 -17.83 -0.06 9.78
C TYR A 170 -16.78 -0.67 8.85
N LEU A 171 -16.12 -1.75 9.25
CA LEU A 171 -15.17 -2.49 8.40
C LEU A 171 -15.88 -3.14 7.21
N SER A 172 -17.11 -3.64 7.40
CA SER A 172 -17.92 -4.26 6.34
C SER A 172 -18.54 -3.26 5.37
N SER A 173 -18.68 -1.98 5.77
CA SER A 173 -19.22 -0.92 4.91
C SER A 173 -18.13 -0.13 4.18
N TYR A 174 -16.92 -0.03 4.73
CA TYR A 174 -15.77 0.61 4.12
C TYR A 174 -14.51 -0.26 4.29
N LEU A 175 -14.35 -1.19 3.36
CA LEU A 175 -13.22 -2.10 3.19
C LEU A 175 -11.88 -1.36 3.17
N ASN A 176 -11.14 -1.24 4.30
CA ASN A 176 -9.83 -0.57 4.25
C ASN A 176 -8.83 -0.79 5.42
N CYS A 177 -8.53 -2.03 5.79
CA CYS A 177 -7.28 -2.34 6.53
C CYS A 177 -6.47 -3.48 5.91
N ARG A 178 -7.13 -4.37 5.17
CA ARG A 178 -6.57 -5.36 4.26
C ARG A 178 -7.54 -5.44 3.10
N ASP A 179 -7.07 -5.38 1.86
CA ASP A 179 -7.94 -5.54 0.69
C ASP A 179 -8.34 -7.03 0.55
N VAL A 180 -9.06 -7.56 1.53
CA VAL A 180 -9.55 -8.94 1.53
C VAL A 180 -10.45 -9.18 0.31
N ASP A 181 -11.11 -8.13 -0.17
CA ASP A 181 -12.03 -8.16 -1.31
C ASP A 181 -11.33 -8.33 -2.65
N ILE A 182 -10.02 -8.07 -2.72
CA ILE A 182 -9.28 -8.37 -3.96
C ILE A 182 -8.88 -9.84 -4.07
N GLY A 183 -9.06 -10.62 -3.00
CA GLY A 183 -8.89 -12.07 -2.93
C GLY A 183 -8.10 -12.48 -1.69
N VAL A 184 -8.45 -13.63 -1.08
CA VAL A 184 -7.68 -14.26 0.00
C VAL A 184 -7.35 -15.70 -0.34
N ASP A 185 -6.29 -16.18 0.27
CA ASP A 185 -5.91 -17.58 0.21
C ASP A 185 -6.88 -18.42 1.06
N GLY A 186 -7.24 -19.60 0.55
CA GLY A 186 -8.08 -20.54 1.29
C GLY A 186 -7.36 -21.11 2.51
N PRO A 187 -8.09 -21.72 3.47
CA PRO A 187 -7.47 -22.35 4.63
C PRO A 187 -6.47 -23.43 4.19
N GLY A 188 -5.21 -23.28 4.61
CA GLY A 188 -4.12 -24.20 4.26
C GLY A 188 -3.04 -23.56 3.40
N ASN A 189 -2.49 -24.32 2.45
CA ASN A 189 -1.50 -23.81 1.51
C ASN A 189 -2.19 -23.11 0.34
N ALA A 190 -1.94 -21.81 0.21
CA ALA A 190 -2.34 -21.01 -0.92
C ALA A 190 -1.83 -21.63 -2.23
N THR A 191 -2.72 -21.86 -3.20
CA THR A 191 -2.28 -22.23 -4.55
C THR A 191 -1.84 -20.99 -5.31
N TYR A 192 -0.88 -21.14 -6.23
CA TYR A 192 -0.48 -20.04 -7.12
C TYR A 192 -1.67 -19.42 -7.85
N ALA A 193 -2.64 -20.23 -8.29
CA ALA A 193 -3.83 -19.76 -8.98
C ALA A 193 -4.64 -18.78 -8.11
N GLN A 194 -4.88 -19.11 -6.83
CA GLN A 194 -5.57 -18.24 -5.89
C GLN A 194 -4.76 -16.98 -5.58
N ALA A 195 -3.48 -17.16 -5.25
CA ALA A 195 -2.60 -16.05 -4.90
C ALA A 195 -2.39 -15.06 -6.05
N SER A 196 -2.41 -15.53 -7.30
CA SER A 196 -2.23 -14.68 -8.48
C SER A 196 -3.36 -13.67 -8.70
N VAL A 197 -4.58 -13.95 -8.22
CA VAL A 197 -5.74 -13.06 -8.39
C VAL A 197 -5.55 -11.74 -7.65
N TRP A 198 -5.09 -11.80 -6.39
CA TRP A 198 -4.81 -10.63 -5.58
C TRP A 198 -3.37 -10.15 -5.77
N GLY A 199 -2.41 -11.07 -5.92
CA GLY A 199 -0.99 -10.77 -6.01
C GLY A 199 -0.61 -9.94 -7.23
N ARG A 200 -1.27 -10.18 -8.38
CA ARG A 200 -1.07 -9.35 -9.59
C ARG A 200 -1.63 -7.93 -9.43
N LYS A 201 -2.59 -7.70 -8.51
CA LYS A 201 -3.10 -6.35 -8.23
C LYS A 201 -2.11 -5.54 -7.39
N TYR A 202 -1.47 -6.15 -6.40
CA TYR A 202 -0.44 -5.48 -5.60
C TYR A 202 0.90 -5.34 -6.31
N PHE A 203 1.33 -6.36 -7.06
CA PHE A 203 2.70 -6.48 -7.55
C PHE A 203 2.82 -6.49 -9.08
N ASN A 204 1.72 -6.38 -9.82
CA ASN A 204 1.72 -6.44 -11.29
C ASN A 204 2.55 -7.64 -11.80
N ARG A 205 3.58 -7.37 -12.61
CA ARG A 205 4.49 -8.35 -13.20
C ARG A 205 5.52 -8.90 -12.21
N ASN A 206 5.73 -8.22 -11.08
CA ASN A 206 6.71 -8.65 -10.07
C ASN A 206 6.22 -9.83 -9.24
N PHE A 207 4.91 -10.13 -9.27
CA PHE A 207 4.34 -11.25 -8.52
C PHE A 207 5.02 -12.59 -8.85
N ASP A 208 5.29 -12.83 -10.14
CA ASP A 208 5.90 -14.09 -10.58
C ASP A 208 7.32 -14.25 -10.03
N SER A 209 8.10 -13.16 -9.98
CA SER A 209 9.42 -13.14 -9.33
C SER A 209 9.32 -13.37 -7.83
N LEU A 210 8.35 -12.76 -7.14
CA LEU A 210 8.13 -12.98 -5.70
C LEU A 210 7.84 -14.45 -5.38
N VAL A 211 7.02 -15.11 -6.20
CA VAL A 211 6.72 -16.54 -6.05
C VAL A 211 7.97 -17.40 -6.24
N GLN A 212 8.84 -17.06 -7.21
CA GLN A 212 10.12 -17.76 -7.39
C GLN A 212 11.04 -17.62 -6.18
N VAL A 213 11.17 -16.40 -5.65
CA VAL A 213 11.95 -16.15 -4.42
C VAL A 213 11.36 -16.93 -3.25
N LYS A 214 10.05 -16.85 -3.05
CA LYS A 214 9.34 -17.57 -1.98
C LYS A 214 9.61 -19.07 -2.05
N THR A 215 9.49 -19.66 -3.23
CA THR A 215 9.72 -21.09 -3.46
C THR A 215 11.15 -21.52 -3.11
N LYS A 216 12.13 -20.64 -3.33
CA LYS A 216 13.55 -20.89 -3.04
C LYS A 216 13.88 -20.75 -1.55
N VAL A 217 13.34 -19.73 -0.88
CA VAL A 217 13.73 -19.37 0.50
C VAL A 217 12.85 -20.01 1.57
N ASP A 218 11.62 -20.39 1.22
CA ASP A 218 10.67 -21.03 2.12
C ASP A 218 9.81 -22.07 1.36
N PRO A 219 10.43 -23.18 0.89
CA PRO A 219 9.75 -24.19 0.10
C PRO A 219 8.60 -24.87 0.85
N SER A 220 8.73 -25.01 2.18
CA SER A 220 7.71 -25.60 3.06
C SER A 220 6.54 -24.65 3.34
N ASN A 221 6.60 -23.40 2.86
CA ASN A 221 5.59 -22.37 3.07
C ASN A 221 5.32 -22.12 4.56
N PHE A 222 6.38 -22.09 5.37
CA PHE A 222 6.30 -21.87 6.81
C PHE A 222 5.71 -20.48 7.13
N PHE A 223 6.21 -19.43 6.48
CA PHE A 223 5.70 -18.07 6.65
C PHE A 223 4.47 -17.84 5.77
N ARG A 224 3.27 -17.96 6.33
CA ARG A 224 2.01 -17.80 5.60
C ARG A 224 0.95 -17.11 6.43
N TYR A 225 0.06 -16.40 5.74
CA TYR A 225 -1.13 -15.73 6.26
C TYR A 225 -2.15 -15.58 5.12
N GLU A 226 -3.29 -14.93 5.36
CA GLU A 226 -4.44 -14.88 4.44
C GLU A 226 -4.15 -14.33 3.04
N GLN A 227 -3.05 -13.59 2.86
CA GLN A 227 -2.57 -13.05 1.58
C GLN A 227 -1.04 -13.12 1.51
N SER A 228 -0.47 -14.27 1.89
CA SER A 228 0.99 -14.48 1.78
C SER A 228 1.37 -14.94 0.38
N ILE A 229 2.57 -14.57 -0.07
CA ILE A 229 3.09 -15.10 -1.34
C ILE A 229 3.18 -16.63 -1.25
N ALA A 230 2.55 -17.33 -2.20
CA ALA A 230 2.52 -18.78 -2.24
C ALA A 230 3.85 -19.39 -2.73
N SER A 231 4.25 -20.51 -2.11
CA SER A 231 5.34 -21.38 -2.60
C SER A 231 4.81 -22.35 -3.66
N LEU A 232 5.57 -22.58 -4.74
CA LEU A 232 5.24 -23.60 -5.74
C LEU A 232 5.63 -25.02 -5.30
N ALA A 233 6.53 -25.15 -4.32
CA ALA A 233 7.04 -26.45 -3.86
C ALA A 233 6.02 -27.20 -2.99
N SER A 234 5.05 -26.51 -2.40
CA SER A 234 4.07 -27.10 -1.47
C SER A 234 3.02 -28.01 -2.14
N VAL A 235 3.04 -28.15 -3.47
CA VAL A 235 2.12 -29.02 -4.23
C VAL A 235 2.62 -30.48 -4.29
N HIS A 236 3.85 -30.78 -3.84
CA HIS A 236 4.47 -32.11 -3.98
C HIS A 236 4.73 -32.87 -2.67
N SER A 237 4.13 -32.45 -1.54
CA SER A 237 4.19 -33.24 -0.31
C SER A 237 3.02 -34.22 -0.29
N ILE A 238 3.31 -35.46 -0.71
CA ILE A 238 2.44 -36.66 -0.64
C ILE A 238 2.09 -36.97 0.82
#